data_AF-A0A9P1IWM5-F1
#
_entry.id   AF-A0A9P1IWM5-F1
#
_cell.length_a   1.000
_cell.length_b   1.000
_cell.length_c   1.000
_cell.angle_alpha   90.00
_cell.angle_beta   90.00
_cell.angle_gamma   90.00
#
_symmetry.space_group_name_H-M   'P 1'
#
loop_
_entity.id
_entity.type
_entity.pdbx_description
1 polymer ?
#
loop_
_entity_poly.entity_id
_entity_poly.type
_entity_poly.pdbx_seq_one_letter_code
_entity_poly.pdbx_strand_id
1 'polypeptide(L)'
;MENWGLITVRQAEALFMEKKFPILQKHQTQEVIAHEVAHQWFGNLVTMKWWNNLWLNEGFATMIGVKAIDFLANTTTQYSEMSPEYMCLSLRQDQKLNSIAVSHERNDSNGFLDSNSRIIVYKKAAIIIRMIERLVEEDVFQEGLHRFLDKHRYSNADHMDLFDELTHVHSSSSGGHLSGQVFSLNDVMDTWLRQPSFPVVHVRRENSSHLVLNQQRYNHNPRIRSDRENFTWIIPIFHDDPITQKHKVVWIVDKNEILFNNTAMKYIQKLHNNYHWITQKYQLIREVD
;
A
#
# COMPACT_ATOMS: atom_id res chain seq x y z
N MET A 1 5.19 -20.31 -8.43
CA MET A 1 5.93 -19.92 -9.64
C MET A 1 4.95 -19.93 -10.78
N GLU A 2 4.86 -18.78 -11.40
CA GLU A 2 3.72 -18.30 -12.16
C GLU A 2 3.85 -18.59 -13.65
N ASN A 3 4.63 -19.59 -14.06
CA ASN A 3 4.92 -19.86 -15.48
C ASN A 3 3.63 -19.84 -16.30
N TRP A 4 3.63 -19.09 -17.40
CA TRP A 4 2.39 -18.76 -18.11
C TRP A 4 1.71 -20.01 -18.66
N GLY A 5 0.52 -20.32 -18.15
CA GLY A 5 -0.24 -21.51 -18.49
C GLY A 5 0.18 -22.81 -17.78
N LEU A 6 1.22 -22.77 -16.94
CA LEU A 6 1.68 -23.90 -16.12
C LEU A 6 2.19 -23.42 -14.74
N ILE A 7 1.25 -23.03 -13.88
CA ILE A 7 1.56 -22.64 -12.51
C ILE A 7 2.11 -23.85 -11.74
N THR A 8 3.28 -23.67 -11.11
CA THR A 8 3.87 -24.67 -10.21
C THR A 8 3.85 -24.16 -8.77
N VAL A 9 3.38 -25.02 -7.87
CA VAL A 9 3.17 -24.74 -6.45
C VAL A 9 3.74 -25.88 -5.62
N ARG A 10 4.19 -25.58 -4.40
CA ARG A 10 4.65 -26.63 -3.49
C ARG A 10 3.45 -27.44 -3.03
N GLN A 11 3.64 -28.75 -2.84
CA GLN A 11 2.57 -29.64 -2.40
C GLN A 11 1.90 -29.15 -1.09
N ALA A 12 2.70 -28.63 -0.15
CA ALA A 12 2.23 -28.08 1.13
C ALA A 12 1.37 -26.81 0.98
N GLU A 13 1.51 -26.09 -0.13
CA GLU A 13 0.83 -24.81 -0.43
C GLU A 13 -0.37 -25.01 -1.39
N ALA A 14 -0.57 -26.21 -1.91
CA ALA A 14 -1.57 -26.51 -2.94
C ALA A 14 -2.62 -27.55 -2.51
N LEU A 15 -2.21 -28.52 -1.69
CA LEU A 15 -3.11 -29.59 -1.27
C LEU A 15 -3.91 -29.17 -0.03
N PHE A 16 -5.21 -29.11 -0.20
CA PHE A 16 -6.16 -28.95 0.90
C PHE A 16 -7.16 -30.12 0.91
N MET A 17 -7.42 -30.64 2.10
CA MET A 17 -8.43 -31.65 2.39
C MET A 17 -9.33 -31.14 3.50
N GLU A 18 -10.61 -31.00 3.18
CA GLU A 18 -11.63 -30.60 4.13
C GLU A 18 -11.63 -31.55 5.35
N LYS A 19 -11.87 -31.00 6.55
CA LYS A 19 -11.88 -31.71 7.84
C LYS A 19 -10.54 -32.30 8.31
N LYS A 20 -9.49 -32.28 7.49
CA LYS A 20 -8.14 -32.72 7.87
C LYS A 20 -7.19 -31.57 8.17
N PHE A 21 -7.33 -30.47 7.45
CA PHE A 21 -6.45 -29.31 7.61
C PHE A 21 -7.18 -28.14 8.27
N PRO A 22 -6.45 -27.31 9.04
CA PRO A 22 -7.03 -26.14 9.70
C PRO A 22 -7.46 -25.09 8.68
N ILE A 23 -8.39 -24.24 9.10
CA ILE A 23 -8.89 -23.12 8.28
C ILE A 23 -7.76 -22.20 7.81
N LEU A 24 -6.74 -21.97 8.66
CA LEU A 24 -5.57 -21.17 8.30
C LEU A 24 -4.85 -21.71 7.07
N GLN A 25 -4.72 -23.03 6.94
CA GLN A 25 -4.07 -23.64 5.78
C GLN A 25 -4.94 -23.52 4.52
N LYS A 26 -6.27 -23.53 4.67
CA LYS A 26 -7.19 -23.22 3.56
C LYS A 26 -6.91 -21.82 3.02
N HIS A 27 -6.85 -20.81 3.90
CA HIS A 27 -6.57 -19.43 3.52
C HIS A 27 -5.21 -19.29 2.83
N GLN A 28 -4.15 -19.88 3.41
CA GLN A 28 -2.82 -19.87 2.80
C GLN A 28 -2.79 -20.50 1.40
N THR A 29 -3.49 -21.63 1.24
CA THR A 29 -3.62 -22.31 -0.07
C THR A 29 -4.35 -21.42 -1.08
N GLN A 30 -5.45 -20.79 -0.65
CA GLN A 30 -6.21 -19.86 -1.49
C GLN A 30 -5.36 -18.65 -1.90
N GLU A 31 -4.65 -18.04 -0.95
CA GLU A 31 -3.75 -16.89 -1.21
C GLU A 31 -2.67 -17.25 -2.22
N VAL A 32 -1.97 -18.38 -2.05
CA VAL A 32 -0.93 -18.81 -3.01
C VAL A 32 -1.53 -19.05 -4.39
N ILE A 33 -2.63 -19.79 -4.50
CA ILE A 33 -3.23 -20.06 -5.82
C ILE A 33 -3.71 -18.77 -6.48
N ALA A 34 -4.39 -17.89 -5.73
CA ALA A 34 -4.90 -16.64 -6.27
C ALA A 34 -3.78 -15.67 -6.69
N HIS A 35 -2.67 -15.61 -5.92
CA HIS A 35 -1.48 -14.84 -6.24
C HIS A 35 -0.87 -15.30 -7.58
N GLU A 36 -0.65 -16.60 -7.74
CA GLU A 36 -0.05 -17.18 -8.96
C GLU A 36 -0.96 -17.07 -10.19
N VAL A 37 -2.28 -17.08 -9.99
CA VAL A 37 -3.27 -16.80 -11.06
C VAL A 37 -3.30 -15.32 -11.41
N ALA A 38 -3.17 -14.41 -10.45
CA ALA A 38 -3.11 -12.98 -10.73
C ALA A 38 -1.90 -12.60 -11.59
N HIS A 39 -0.78 -13.32 -11.43
CA HIS A 39 0.40 -13.15 -12.29
C HIS A 39 0.16 -13.45 -13.78
N GLN A 40 -0.89 -14.20 -14.13
CA GLN A 40 -1.23 -14.42 -15.54
C GLN A 40 -1.55 -13.09 -16.27
N TRP A 41 -1.92 -12.03 -15.52
CA TRP A 41 -1.99 -10.66 -16.01
C TRP A 41 -0.79 -9.82 -15.56
N PHE A 42 -0.54 -9.76 -14.25
CA PHE A 42 0.51 -8.91 -13.67
C PHE A 42 1.84 -9.66 -13.55
N GLY A 43 2.61 -9.65 -14.63
CA GLY A 43 3.93 -10.27 -14.72
C GLY A 43 4.10 -11.08 -15.99
N ASN A 44 3.06 -11.81 -16.41
CA ASN A 44 3.08 -12.59 -17.65
C ASN A 44 2.55 -11.80 -18.84
N LEU A 45 1.29 -11.32 -18.78
CA LEU A 45 0.71 -10.52 -19.86
C LEU A 45 1.41 -9.17 -20.02
N VAL A 46 1.71 -8.52 -18.91
CA VAL A 46 2.53 -7.31 -18.85
C VAL A 46 3.68 -7.58 -17.88
N THR A 47 4.91 -7.60 -18.39
CA THR A 47 6.10 -7.89 -17.60
C THR A 47 6.82 -6.59 -17.22
N MET A 48 7.31 -6.46 -16.00
CA MET A 48 8.16 -5.32 -15.64
C MET A 48 9.32 -5.11 -16.63
N LYS A 49 9.70 -3.86 -16.94
CA LYS A 49 10.88 -3.56 -17.78
C LYS A 49 12.19 -4.05 -17.17
N TRP A 50 12.30 -3.99 -15.84
CA TRP A 50 13.48 -4.45 -15.10
C TRP A 50 13.13 -4.78 -13.64
N TRP A 51 14.00 -5.54 -12.97
CA TRP A 51 13.80 -6.09 -11.62
C TRP A 51 13.61 -5.04 -10.52
N ASN A 52 14.03 -3.79 -10.73
CA ASN A 52 13.72 -2.69 -9.80
C ASN A 52 12.21 -2.44 -9.68
N ASN A 53 11.41 -2.90 -10.65
CA ASN A 53 9.95 -2.86 -10.64
C ASN A 53 9.30 -4.20 -10.29
N LEU A 54 10.02 -5.15 -9.66
CA LEU A 54 9.44 -6.44 -9.25
C LEU A 54 8.19 -6.32 -8.38
N TRP A 55 8.08 -5.24 -7.61
CA TRP A 55 6.90 -4.93 -6.82
C TRP A 55 5.63 -4.73 -7.66
N LEU A 56 5.76 -4.28 -8.93
CA LEU A 56 4.66 -4.13 -9.86
C LEU A 56 4.00 -5.47 -10.17
N ASN A 57 4.79 -6.55 -10.24
CA ASN A 57 4.25 -7.89 -10.42
C ASN A 57 3.75 -8.43 -9.07
N GLU A 58 4.64 -8.50 -8.08
CA GLU A 58 4.40 -9.22 -6.83
C GLU A 58 3.40 -8.53 -5.92
N GLY A 59 3.47 -7.20 -5.80
CA GLY A 59 2.53 -6.44 -5.00
C GLY A 59 1.11 -6.50 -5.57
N PHE A 60 0.96 -6.43 -6.90
CA PHE A 60 -0.35 -6.55 -7.56
C PHE A 60 -0.90 -7.96 -7.43
N ALA A 61 -0.10 -8.99 -7.69
CA ALA A 61 -0.53 -10.37 -7.51
C ALA A 61 -1.00 -10.65 -6.08
N THR A 62 -0.28 -10.12 -5.08
CA THR A 62 -0.68 -10.21 -3.67
C THR A 62 -2.00 -9.50 -3.38
N MET A 63 -2.18 -8.25 -3.86
CA MET A 63 -3.38 -7.45 -3.58
C MET A 63 -4.62 -7.98 -4.32
N ILE A 64 -4.49 -8.25 -5.63
CA ILE A 64 -5.57 -8.75 -6.49
C ILE A 64 -5.94 -10.19 -6.11
N GLY A 65 -4.97 -11.03 -5.74
CA GLY A 65 -5.25 -12.39 -5.26
C GLY A 65 -6.20 -12.38 -4.06
N VAL A 66 -5.96 -11.49 -3.09
CA VAL A 66 -6.85 -11.32 -1.93
C VAL A 66 -8.23 -10.81 -2.34
N LYS A 67 -8.33 -9.80 -3.23
CA LYS A 67 -9.63 -9.33 -3.75
C LYS A 67 -10.41 -10.44 -4.46
N ALA A 68 -9.72 -11.29 -5.24
CA ALA A 68 -10.37 -12.40 -5.96
C ALA A 68 -10.95 -13.45 -5.00
N ILE A 69 -10.24 -13.77 -3.91
CA ILE A 69 -10.73 -14.72 -2.90
C ILE A 69 -12.00 -14.17 -2.22
N ASP A 70 -11.98 -12.90 -1.84
CA ASP A 70 -13.11 -12.21 -1.22
C ASP A 70 -14.33 -12.16 -2.14
N PHE A 71 -14.11 -11.84 -3.43
CA PHE A 71 -15.15 -11.87 -4.45
C PHE A 71 -15.80 -13.26 -4.56
N LEU A 72 -15.00 -14.32 -4.64
CA LEU A 72 -15.50 -15.71 -4.73
C LEU A 72 -16.26 -16.15 -3.47
N ALA A 73 -15.87 -15.63 -2.31
CA ALA A 73 -16.50 -15.92 -1.02
C ALA A 73 -17.68 -14.98 -0.70
N ASN A 74 -18.00 -14.02 -1.58
CA ASN A 74 -19.00 -12.97 -1.37
C ASN A 74 -18.82 -12.25 -0.01
N THR A 75 -17.58 -11.88 0.28
CA THR A 75 -17.19 -11.18 1.51
C THR A 75 -16.15 -10.11 1.20
N THR A 76 -15.82 -9.30 2.20
CA THR A 76 -14.69 -8.35 2.16
C THR A 76 -13.69 -8.64 3.29
N THR A 77 -13.84 -9.78 3.96
CA THR A 77 -13.12 -10.09 5.20
C THR A 77 -11.61 -10.14 4.97
N GLN A 78 -11.12 -10.88 3.96
CA GLN A 78 -9.67 -11.07 3.80
C GLN A 78 -9.02 -9.78 3.32
N TYR A 79 -9.63 -9.03 2.41
CA TYR A 79 -9.16 -7.71 2.02
C TYR A 79 -9.19 -6.74 3.21
N SER A 80 -10.14 -6.91 4.14
CA SER A 80 -10.19 -6.15 5.40
C SER A 80 -9.10 -6.57 6.41
N GLU A 81 -8.78 -7.86 6.53
CA GLU A 81 -7.87 -8.43 7.53
C GLU A 81 -6.41 -8.49 7.08
N MET A 82 -6.17 -8.67 5.77
CA MET A 82 -4.86 -8.60 5.10
C MET A 82 -4.11 -7.35 5.55
N SER A 83 -4.82 -6.24 5.68
CA SER A 83 -4.20 -4.97 5.97
C SER A 83 -3.54 -4.89 7.35
N PRO A 84 -4.20 -5.20 8.49
CA PRO A 84 -3.52 -5.29 9.78
C PRO A 84 -2.33 -6.25 9.77
N GLU A 85 -2.49 -7.47 9.23
CA GLU A 85 -1.41 -8.46 9.24
C GLU A 85 -0.22 -8.01 8.40
N TYR A 86 -0.46 -7.69 7.13
CA TYR A 86 0.60 -7.28 6.21
C TYR A 86 1.26 -6.00 6.68
N MET A 87 0.51 -5.09 7.29
CA MET A 87 1.06 -3.86 7.87
C MET A 87 1.97 -4.17 9.04
N CYS A 88 1.55 -4.98 10.01
CA CYS A 88 2.40 -5.37 11.14
C CYS A 88 3.71 -6.01 10.67
N LEU A 89 3.64 -6.93 9.69
CA LEU A 89 4.82 -7.57 9.12
C LEU A 89 5.72 -6.59 8.38
N SER A 90 5.12 -5.70 7.57
CA SER A 90 5.83 -4.70 6.78
C SER A 90 6.52 -3.68 7.68
N LEU A 91 5.80 -3.07 8.63
CA LEU A 91 6.36 -2.10 9.58
C LEU A 91 7.48 -2.71 10.42
N ARG A 92 7.31 -3.96 10.90
CA ARG A 92 8.34 -4.66 11.67
C ARG A 92 9.62 -4.88 10.86
N GLN A 93 9.47 -5.11 9.57
CA GLN A 93 10.61 -5.32 8.68
C GLN A 93 11.26 -3.99 8.26
N ASP A 94 10.43 -3.00 7.96
CA ASP A 94 10.83 -1.74 7.34
C ASP A 94 11.39 -0.72 8.33
N GLN A 95 11.22 -0.95 9.64
CA GLN A 95 11.90 -0.18 10.69
C GLN A 95 13.40 -0.49 10.82
N LYS A 96 13.89 -1.58 10.19
CA LYS A 96 15.29 -2.00 10.32
C LYS A 96 16.20 -1.07 9.50
N LEU A 97 17.43 -0.87 9.97
CA LEU A 97 18.42 0.00 9.31
C LEU A 97 18.80 -0.48 7.91
N ASN A 98 18.75 -1.78 7.67
CA ASN A 98 19.01 -2.40 6.37
C ASN A 98 17.73 -2.64 5.55
N SER A 99 16.63 -1.96 5.85
CA SER A 99 15.45 -2.01 4.98
C SER A 99 15.77 -1.41 3.61
N ILE A 100 15.08 -1.93 2.60
CA ILE A 100 15.18 -1.49 1.21
C ILE A 100 13.95 -0.67 0.83
N ALA A 101 14.08 0.19 -0.19
CA ALA A 101 12.93 0.80 -0.83
C ALA A 101 12.13 -0.27 -1.61
N VAL A 102 10.84 -0.04 -1.84
CA VAL A 102 9.98 -0.97 -2.59
C VAL A 102 10.46 -1.06 -4.05
N SER A 103 10.72 0.09 -4.67
CA SER A 103 11.41 0.24 -5.94
C SER A 103 12.86 0.66 -5.69
N HIS A 104 13.75 -0.32 -5.56
CA HIS A 104 15.19 -0.10 -5.37
C HIS A 104 15.97 -0.64 -6.56
N GLU A 105 17.14 -0.07 -6.80
CA GLU A 105 18.02 -0.51 -7.89
C GLU A 105 18.44 -1.97 -7.71
N ARG A 106 18.48 -2.67 -8.84
CA ARG A 106 18.80 -4.09 -8.94
C ARG A 106 19.91 -4.27 -9.96
N ASN A 107 21.08 -4.62 -9.45
CA ASN A 107 22.26 -4.90 -10.26
C ASN A 107 22.35 -6.38 -10.65
N ASP A 108 21.56 -7.24 -10.01
CA ASP A 108 21.46 -8.66 -10.34
C ASP A 108 20.31 -8.92 -11.32
N SER A 109 20.54 -9.86 -12.23
CA SER A 109 19.55 -10.28 -13.22
C SER A 109 18.73 -11.49 -12.78
N ASN A 110 18.91 -11.98 -11.55
CA ASN A 110 18.33 -13.24 -11.08
C ASN A 110 17.08 -13.07 -10.20
N GLY A 111 16.61 -11.83 -9.99
CA GLY A 111 15.39 -11.52 -9.22
C GLY A 111 15.42 -11.99 -7.76
N PHE A 112 16.58 -12.36 -7.21
CA PHE A 112 16.66 -12.98 -5.90
C PHE A 112 16.32 -12.00 -4.79
N LEU A 113 15.38 -12.38 -3.92
CA LEU A 113 15.02 -11.64 -2.72
C LEU A 113 15.34 -12.46 -1.48
N ASP A 114 16.10 -11.89 -0.56
CA ASP A 114 16.17 -12.44 0.79
C ASP A 114 14.79 -12.35 1.48
N SER A 115 14.61 -13.10 2.57
CA SER A 115 13.32 -13.17 3.27
C SER A 115 12.80 -11.81 3.75
N ASN A 116 13.71 -10.89 4.07
CA ASN A 116 13.43 -9.54 4.51
C ASN A 116 12.88 -8.68 3.36
N SER A 117 13.55 -8.71 2.21
CA SER A 117 13.21 -7.97 1.01
C SER A 117 11.89 -8.44 0.40
N ARG A 118 11.59 -9.75 0.51
CA ARG A 118 10.28 -10.31 0.10
C ARG A 118 9.11 -9.64 0.83
N ILE A 119 9.22 -9.38 2.13
CA ILE A 119 8.14 -8.70 2.87
C ILE A 119 7.89 -7.30 2.30
N ILE A 120 8.95 -6.59 1.92
CA ILE A 120 8.85 -5.24 1.34
C ILE A 120 8.24 -5.29 -0.07
N VAL A 121 8.77 -6.13 -0.95
CA VAL A 121 8.35 -6.21 -2.36
C VAL A 121 6.93 -6.77 -2.55
N TYR A 122 6.44 -7.57 -1.61
CA TYR A 122 5.11 -8.19 -1.69
C TYR A 122 4.12 -7.46 -0.79
N LYS A 123 4.35 -7.51 0.53
CA LYS A 123 3.37 -7.04 1.53
C LYS A 123 3.32 -5.51 1.61
N LYS A 124 4.46 -4.81 1.71
CA LYS A 124 4.47 -3.34 1.70
C LYS A 124 4.00 -2.79 0.35
N ALA A 125 4.37 -3.44 -0.76
CA ALA A 125 3.88 -3.07 -2.09
C ALA A 125 2.35 -3.20 -2.22
N ALA A 126 1.76 -4.33 -1.80
CA ALA A 126 0.30 -4.52 -1.83
C ALA A 126 -0.45 -3.47 -0.99
N ILE A 127 0.15 -3.04 0.12
CA ILE A 127 -0.34 -1.95 0.96
C ILE A 127 -0.33 -0.61 0.22
N ILE A 128 0.77 -0.30 -0.47
CA ILE A 128 0.89 0.93 -1.28
C ILE A 128 -0.09 0.90 -2.45
N ILE A 129 -0.26 -0.25 -3.12
CA ILE A 129 -1.23 -0.42 -4.21
C ILE A 129 -2.66 -0.19 -3.72
N ARG A 130 -3.00 -0.65 -2.52
CA ARG A 130 -4.27 -0.31 -1.89
C ARG A 130 -4.41 1.18 -1.57
N MET A 131 -3.34 1.84 -1.15
CA MET A 131 -3.35 3.29 -0.95
C MET A 131 -3.59 4.01 -2.30
N ILE A 132 -3.01 3.52 -3.40
CA ILE A 132 -3.28 4.01 -4.75
C ILE A 132 -4.76 3.84 -5.10
N GLU A 133 -5.31 2.62 -4.97
CA GLU A 133 -6.73 2.35 -5.21
C GLU A 133 -7.63 3.31 -4.41
N ARG A 134 -7.31 3.54 -3.14
CA ARG A 134 -8.07 4.47 -2.30
C ARG A 134 -7.93 5.92 -2.78
N LEU A 135 -6.75 6.35 -3.25
CA LEU A 135 -6.51 7.70 -3.72
C LEU A 135 -7.24 8.03 -5.01
N VAL A 136 -7.23 7.10 -5.97
CA VAL A 136 -7.86 7.30 -7.28
C VAL A 136 -9.33 6.88 -7.29
N GLU A 137 -9.79 6.14 -6.28
CA GLU A 137 -11.12 5.52 -6.16
C GLU A 137 -11.27 4.24 -7.02
N GLU A 138 -12.11 3.31 -6.59
CA GLU A 138 -12.15 1.93 -7.12
C GLU A 138 -12.49 1.86 -8.61
N ASP A 139 -13.46 2.65 -9.08
CA ASP A 139 -13.87 2.66 -10.49
C ASP A 139 -12.74 3.14 -11.42
N VAL A 140 -12.04 4.21 -11.01
CA VAL A 140 -10.90 4.76 -11.73
C VAL A 140 -9.72 3.79 -11.68
N PHE A 141 -9.49 3.15 -10.54
CA PHE A 141 -8.46 2.14 -10.39
C PHE A 141 -8.69 0.96 -11.35
N GLN A 142 -9.91 0.42 -11.37
CA GLN A 142 -10.26 -0.70 -12.23
C GLN A 142 -10.13 -0.35 -13.72
N GLU A 143 -10.67 0.79 -14.14
CA GLU A 143 -10.55 1.24 -15.53
C GLU A 143 -9.09 1.54 -15.92
N GLY A 144 -8.32 2.17 -15.04
CA GLY A 144 -6.90 2.40 -15.26
C GLY A 144 -6.10 1.11 -15.41
N LEU A 145 -6.41 0.07 -14.61
CA LEU A 145 -5.79 -1.25 -14.76
C LEU A 145 -6.19 -1.93 -16.07
N HIS A 146 -7.45 -1.83 -16.50
CA HIS A 146 -7.87 -2.36 -17.81
C HIS A 146 -7.09 -1.69 -18.94
N ARG A 147 -6.99 -0.37 -18.93
CA ARG A 147 -6.22 0.39 -19.93
C ARG A 147 -4.75 0.03 -19.92
N PHE A 148 -4.14 -0.04 -18.74
CA PHE A 148 -2.74 -0.44 -18.58
C PHE A 148 -2.47 -1.83 -19.17
N LEU A 149 -3.29 -2.82 -18.79
CA LEU A 149 -3.15 -4.18 -19.29
C LEU A 149 -3.37 -4.26 -20.80
N ASP A 150 -4.37 -3.56 -21.36
CA ASP A 150 -4.64 -3.61 -22.79
C ASP A 150 -3.57 -2.90 -23.62
N LYS A 151 -3.09 -1.73 -23.16
CA LYS A 151 -2.05 -0.96 -23.85
C LYS A 151 -0.69 -1.65 -23.85
N HIS A 152 -0.35 -2.34 -22.75
CA HIS A 152 0.96 -2.96 -22.57
C HIS A 152 0.97 -4.50 -22.73
N ARG A 153 -0.16 -5.10 -23.14
CA ARG A 153 -0.25 -6.56 -23.32
C ARG A 153 0.86 -7.10 -24.23
N TYR A 154 1.41 -8.25 -23.86
CA TYR A 154 2.51 -8.93 -24.54
C TYR A 154 3.80 -8.08 -24.63
N SER A 155 3.97 -7.13 -23.72
CA SER A 155 5.10 -6.21 -23.70
C SER A 155 5.55 -5.93 -22.26
N ASN A 156 6.48 -4.98 -22.14
CA ASN A 156 7.01 -4.54 -20.88
C ASN A 156 6.45 -3.19 -20.44
N ALA A 157 6.32 -3.00 -19.13
CA ALA A 157 5.93 -1.74 -18.51
C ALA A 157 6.69 -1.48 -17.21
N ASP A 158 6.74 -0.23 -16.76
CA ASP A 158 7.18 0.13 -15.41
C ASP A 158 6.05 0.86 -14.65
N HIS A 159 6.36 1.33 -13.44
CA HIS A 159 5.38 2.02 -12.61
C HIS A 159 4.91 3.36 -13.20
N MET A 160 5.74 4.04 -14.00
CA MET A 160 5.33 5.29 -14.65
C MET A 160 4.25 5.01 -15.68
N ASP A 161 4.41 3.96 -16.49
CA ASP A 161 3.40 3.54 -17.46
C ASP A 161 2.03 3.25 -16.77
N LEU A 162 2.04 2.59 -15.60
CA LEU A 162 0.83 2.34 -14.81
C LEU A 162 0.20 3.65 -14.32
N PHE A 163 1.00 4.50 -13.71
CA PHE A 163 0.51 5.71 -13.08
C PHE A 163 0.03 6.75 -14.10
N ASP A 164 0.60 6.77 -15.30
CA ASP A 164 0.13 7.58 -16.43
C ASP A 164 -1.28 7.18 -16.83
N GLU A 165 -1.59 5.87 -16.92
CA GLU A 165 -2.95 5.40 -17.23
C GLU A 165 -3.94 5.71 -16.10
N LEU A 166 -3.55 5.52 -14.83
CA LEU A 166 -4.40 5.90 -13.69
C LEU A 166 -4.67 7.40 -13.66
N THR A 167 -3.65 8.21 -13.92
CA THR A 167 -3.76 9.68 -13.96
C THR A 167 -4.63 10.12 -15.14
N HIS A 168 -4.54 9.44 -16.29
CA HIS A 168 -5.38 9.72 -17.45
C HIS A 168 -6.88 9.52 -17.15
N VAL A 169 -7.23 8.40 -16.51
CA VAL A 169 -8.62 8.12 -16.12
C VAL A 169 -9.07 9.09 -15.03
N HIS A 170 -8.26 9.30 -13.99
CA HIS A 170 -8.58 10.24 -12.90
C HIS A 170 -8.74 11.70 -13.40
N SER A 171 -7.95 12.14 -14.36
CA SER A 171 -8.08 13.50 -14.91
C SER A 171 -9.34 13.69 -15.73
N SER A 172 -9.92 12.58 -16.21
CA SER A 172 -11.18 12.54 -16.95
C SER A 172 -12.39 12.33 -16.03
N SER A 173 -12.19 12.02 -14.74
CA SER A 173 -13.26 11.90 -13.75
C SER A 173 -13.61 13.25 -13.12
N SER A 174 -14.87 13.42 -12.74
CA SER A 174 -15.45 14.66 -12.17
C SER A 174 -14.95 15.02 -10.76
N GLY A 175 -13.86 14.41 -10.29
CA GLY A 175 -13.34 14.51 -8.94
C GLY A 175 -12.38 13.37 -8.58
N GLY A 176 -11.87 13.41 -7.35
CA GLY A 176 -10.99 12.41 -6.75
C GLY A 176 -10.07 13.05 -5.70
N HIS A 177 -9.40 12.27 -4.86
CA HIS A 177 -8.63 12.79 -3.72
C HIS A 177 -7.39 13.63 -4.10
N LEU A 178 -6.98 13.56 -5.37
CA LEU A 178 -5.88 14.36 -5.92
C LEU A 178 -6.36 15.67 -6.57
N SER A 179 -7.67 15.90 -6.67
CA SER A 179 -8.23 17.12 -7.28
C SER A 179 -7.79 18.38 -6.54
N GLY A 180 -7.31 19.38 -7.30
CA GLY A 180 -6.86 20.67 -6.76
C GLY A 180 -5.52 20.64 -6.03
N GLN A 181 -4.81 19.50 -6.04
CA GLN A 181 -3.45 19.42 -5.51
C GLN A 181 -2.42 19.90 -6.54
N VAL A 182 -1.30 20.43 -6.06
CA VAL A 182 -0.16 20.86 -6.90
C VAL A 182 0.78 19.71 -7.29
N PHE A 183 0.52 18.51 -6.78
CA PHE A 183 1.28 17.29 -7.00
C PHE A 183 0.38 16.20 -7.62
N SER A 184 1.00 15.32 -8.39
CA SER A 184 0.38 14.19 -9.09
C SER A 184 0.42 12.90 -8.27
N LEU A 185 -0.25 11.84 -8.75
CA LEU A 185 -0.13 10.50 -8.16
C LEU A 185 1.34 10.02 -8.14
N ASN A 186 2.11 10.32 -9.19
CA ASN A 186 3.54 10.00 -9.29
C ASN A 186 4.32 10.64 -8.16
N ASP A 187 4.12 11.94 -7.94
CA ASP A 187 4.83 12.68 -6.89
C ASP A 187 4.55 12.08 -5.50
N VAL A 188 3.30 11.68 -5.24
CA VAL A 188 2.96 10.98 -4.00
C VAL A 188 3.70 9.65 -3.94
N MET A 189 3.49 8.77 -4.93
CA MET A 189 3.98 7.39 -4.88
C MET A 189 5.50 7.26 -4.94
N ASP A 190 6.20 8.18 -5.59
CA ASP A 190 7.66 8.20 -5.59
C ASP A 190 8.23 8.29 -4.17
N THR A 191 7.61 9.09 -3.29
CA THR A 191 8.03 9.19 -1.88
C THR A 191 7.80 7.88 -1.11
N TRP A 192 6.82 7.08 -1.49
CA TRP A 192 6.52 5.79 -0.85
C TRP A 192 7.30 4.61 -1.43
N LEU A 193 7.63 4.67 -2.72
CA LEU A 193 8.27 3.58 -3.45
C LEU A 193 9.80 3.63 -3.39
N ARG A 194 10.39 4.83 -3.49
CA ARG A 194 11.85 5.01 -3.66
C ARG A 194 12.61 5.23 -2.35
N GLN A 195 11.89 5.36 -1.23
CA GLN A 195 12.49 5.54 0.09
C GLN A 195 12.33 4.26 0.93
N PRO A 196 13.38 3.79 1.62
CA PRO A 196 13.23 2.78 2.65
C PRO A 196 12.47 3.36 3.84
N SER A 197 11.98 2.51 4.74
CA SER A 197 11.27 2.91 5.95
C SER A 197 9.90 3.55 5.66
N PHE A 198 9.29 4.11 6.71
CA PHE A 198 7.94 4.66 6.69
C PHE A 198 7.81 5.87 7.64
N PRO A 199 6.84 6.76 7.39
CA PRO A 199 6.58 7.90 8.26
C PRO A 199 5.80 7.51 9.51
N VAL A 200 6.03 8.28 10.58
CA VAL A 200 5.14 8.45 11.73
C VAL A 200 4.56 9.84 11.65
N VAL A 201 3.26 9.96 11.86
CA VAL A 201 2.59 11.24 11.99
C VAL A 201 2.44 11.54 13.47
N HIS A 202 3.01 12.64 13.95
CA HIS A 202 2.69 13.10 15.29
C HIS A 202 1.44 13.94 15.25
N VAL A 203 0.61 13.76 16.26
CA VAL A 203 -0.66 14.49 16.40
C VAL A 203 -0.68 15.11 17.77
N ARG A 204 -0.70 16.44 17.82
CA ARG A 204 -0.80 17.23 19.04
C ARG A 204 -2.13 17.98 19.05
N ARG A 205 -2.88 17.88 20.14
CA ARG A 205 -4.12 18.65 20.27
C ARG A 205 -3.78 20.08 20.66
N GLU A 206 -4.15 21.05 19.82
CA GLU A 206 -3.98 22.47 20.16
C GLU A 206 -5.19 22.98 20.97
N ASN A 207 -6.40 22.58 20.58
CA ASN A 207 -7.62 22.90 21.31
C ASN A 207 -8.73 21.87 21.02
N SER A 208 -9.96 22.15 21.47
CA SER A 208 -11.10 21.24 21.30
C SER A 208 -11.46 20.95 19.84
N SER A 209 -11.11 21.86 18.93
CA SER A 209 -11.48 21.82 17.50
C SER A 209 -10.30 21.67 16.54
N HIS A 210 -9.06 21.77 17.02
CA HIS A 210 -7.86 21.75 16.17
C HIS A 210 -6.79 20.77 16.65
N LEU A 211 -6.18 20.10 15.68
CA LEU A 211 -5.01 19.24 15.83
C LEU A 211 -3.86 19.83 15.02
N VAL A 212 -2.65 19.68 15.53
CA VAL A 212 -1.41 19.98 14.83
C VAL A 212 -0.79 18.64 14.41
N LEU A 213 -0.54 18.49 13.12
CA LEU A 213 0.02 17.29 12.51
C LEU A 213 1.41 17.61 11.99
N ASN A 214 2.37 16.71 12.19
CA ASN A 214 3.64 16.74 11.46
C ASN A 214 4.13 15.32 11.19
N GLN A 215 5.12 15.17 10.32
CA GLN A 215 5.70 13.86 10.03
C GLN A 215 7.17 13.76 10.44
N GLN A 216 7.57 12.54 10.75
CA GLN A 216 8.97 12.15 10.84
C GLN A 216 9.14 10.73 10.34
N ARG A 217 10.36 10.33 9.97
CA ARG A 217 10.67 8.92 9.77
C ARG A 217 10.56 8.17 11.10
N TYR A 218 9.99 6.96 11.08
CA TYR A 218 10.05 6.07 12.24
C TYR A 218 11.50 5.68 12.56
N ASN A 219 11.91 5.84 13.81
CA ASN A 219 13.19 5.35 14.30
C ASN A 219 13.00 4.42 15.50
N HIS A 220 13.27 3.13 15.30
CA HIS A 220 13.17 2.12 16.35
C HIS A 220 14.17 2.36 17.49
N ASN A 221 15.36 2.89 17.16
CA ASN A 221 16.41 3.17 18.14
C ASN A 221 16.86 4.63 18.03
N PRO A 222 16.28 5.56 18.82
CA PRO A 222 16.59 6.98 18.75
C PRO A 222 18.05 7.33 19.10
N ARG A 223 18.82 6.38 19.66
CA ARG A 223 20.26 6.55 19.91
C ARG A 223 21.09 6.37 18.63
N ILE A 224 20.55 5.67 17.64
CA ILE A 224 21.15 5.57 16.32
C ILE A 224 20.58 6.72 15.49
N ARG A 225 21.32 7.83 15.49
CA ARG A 225 21.07 8.99 14.66
C ARG A 225 21.37 8.63 13.20
N SER A 226 20.34 8.32 12.42
CA SER A 226 20.44 8.25 10.95
C SER A 226 20.24 9.64 10.34
N ASP A 227 20.89 10.66 10.91
CA ASP A 227 20.73 12.09 10.55
C ASP A 227 21.15 12.41 9.11
N ARG A 228 21.61 11.42 8.34
CA ARG A 228 22.11 11.58 6.98
C ARG A 228 21.02 11.59 5.90
N GLU A 229 19.81 11.13 6.20
CA GLU A 229 18.76 10.99 5.18
C GLU A 229 17.53 11.82 5.56
N ASN A 230 17.32 12.92 4.84
CA ASN A 230 16.19 13.83 5.01
C ASN A 230 14.94 13.28 4.32
N PHE A 231 14.47 12.10 4.73
CA PHE A 231 13.26 11.50 4.17
C PHE A 231 12.01 12.29 4.54
N THR A 232 11.13 12.44 3.54
CA THR A 232 9.83 13.11 3.63
C THR A 232 8.86 12.34 2.74
N TRP A 233 7.62 12.19 3.18
CA TRP A 233 6.55 11.55 2.42
C TRP A 233 5.45 12.55 2.10
N ILE A 234 4.78 12.38 0.97
CA ILE A 234 3.48 13.01 0.76
C ILE A 234 2.43 12.03 1.30
N ILE A 235 1.84 12.38 2.44
CA ILE A 235 1.05 11.46 3.26
C ILE A 235 -0.44 11.82 3.13
N PRO A 236 -1.29 10.94 2.55
CA PRO A 236 -2.74 11.11 2.58
C PRO A 236 -3.33 10.64 3.90
N ILE A 237 -3.98 11.54 4.65
CA ILE A 237 -4.77 11.23 5.84
C ILE A 237 -6.24 11.19 5.42
N PHE A 238 -6.80 9.99 5.31
CA PHE A 238 -8.20 9.82 4.97
C PHE A 238 -9.10 10.03 6.18
N HIS A 239 -10.18 10.77 6.00
CA HIS A 239 -11.23 10.93 7.01
C HIS A 239 -12.60 11.08 6.34
N ASP A 240 -13.65 10.76 7.07
CA ASP A 240 -15.01 10.94 6.58
C ASP A 240 -15.53 12.33 6.99
N ASP A 241 -16.23 12.99 6.08
CA ASP A 241 -17.00 14.19 6.42
C ASP A 241 -18.24 13.77 7.25
N PRO A 242 -18.46 14.34 8.44
CA PRO A 242 -19.46 13.83 9.36
C PRO A 242 -20.90 14.23 8.97
N ILE A 243 -21.03 15.13 7.99
CA ILE A 243 -22.30 15.65 7.46
C ILE A 243 -22.61 14.97 6.14
N THR A 244 -21.68 15.01 5.18
CA THR A 244 -21.90 14.50 3.82
C THR A 244 -21.56 13.02 3.68
N GLN A 245 -20.88 12.42 4.67
CA GLN A 245 -20.33 11.06 4.62
C GLN A 245 -19.36 10.81 3.45
N LYS A 246 -18.97 11.86 2.73
CA LYS A 246 -17.99 11.77 1.67
C LYS A 246 -16.61 11.53 2.28
N HIS A 247 -15.86 10.63 1.66
CA HIS A 247 -14.45 10.45 1.98
C HIS A 247 -13.68 11.71 1.58
N LYS A 248 -12.83 12.19 2.48
CA LYS A 248 -11.94 13.35 2.28
C LYS A 248 -10.52 12.95 2.62
N VAL A 249 -9.59 13.75 2.12
CA VAL A 249 -8.16 13.59 2.38
C VAL A 249 -7.57 14.91 2.89
N VAL A 250 -6.68 14.79 3.87
CA VAL A 250 -5.79 15.85 4.32
C VAL A 250 -4.38 15.42 3.97
N TRP A 251 -3.58 16.33 3.44
CA TRP A 251 -2.25 16.01 2.94
C TRP A 251 -1.19 16.57 3.88
N ILE A 252 -0.22 15.74 4.26
CA ILE A 252 1.03 16.19 4.87
C ILE A 252 2.12 16.07 3.81
N VAL A 253 2.59 17.21 3.29
CA VAL A 253 3.49 17.26 2.13
C VAL A 253 4.95 17.44 2.51
N ASP A 254 5.22 17.99 3.69
CA ASP A 254 6.55 18.28 4.19
C ASP A 254 6.61 18.06 5.72
N LYS A 255 7.69 18.52 6.35
CA LYS A 255 7.91 18.39 7.80
C LYS A 255 7.33 19.54 8.62
N ASN A 256 6.70 20.52 7.97
CA ASN A 256 6.07 21.64 8.65
C ASN A 256 4.83 21.18 9.40
N GLU A 257 4.50 21.90 10.48
CA GLU A 257 3.27 21.67 11.22
C GLU A 257 2.06 22.10 10.38
N ILE A 258 1.04 21.23 10.33
CA ILE A 258 -0.22 21.49 9.66
C ILE A 258 -1.32 21.55 10.70
N LEU A 259 -2.07 22.65 10.67
CA LEU A 259 -3.25 22.82 11.49
C LEU A 259 -4.47 22.17 10.82
N PHE A 260 -5.08 21.20 11.47
CA PHE A 260 -6.23 20.45 10.99
C PHE A 260 -7.44 20.63 11.91
N ASN A 261 -8.59 20.99 11.34
CA ASN A 261 -9.83 21.13 12.08
C ASN A 261 -10.51 19.75 12.28
N ASN A 262 -10.55 19.28 13.53
CA ASN A 262 -11.08 17.96 13.88
C ASN A 262 -12.59 17.93 14.17
N THR A 263 -13.31 19.06 14.07
CA THR A 263 -14.79 19.04 14.20
C THR A 263 -15.45 18.18 13.13
N ALA A 264 -14.75 17.92 12.02
CA ALA A 264 -15.15 16.96 10.99
C ALA A 264 -15.02 15.48 11.44
N MET A 265 -14.22 15.17 12.46
CA MET A 265 -13.95 13.78 12.86
C MET A 265 -14.75 13.38 14.10
N LYS A 266 -15.96 12.83 13.90
CA LYS A 266 -16.77 12.21 14.98
C LYS A 266 -16.01 11.12 15.76
N TYR A 267 -15.01 10.48 15.15
CA TYR A 267 -14.26 9.38 15.77
C TYR A 267 -13.04 9.82 16.60
N ILE A 268 -12.61 11.08 16.55
CA ILE A 268 -11.51 11.60 17.38
C ILE A 268 -12.01 12.10 18.75
N GLN A 269 -13.31 12.24 18.97
CA GLN A 269 -13.83 12.79 20.23
C GLN A 269 -13.69 11.88 21.46
N LYS A 270 -13.34 10.59 21.32
CA LYS A 270 -13.03 9.67 22.43
C LYS A 270 -11.52 9.52 22.67
N LEU A 271 -10.82 10.64 22.88
CA LEU A 271 -9.44 10.64 23.37
C LEU A 271 -9.45 10.61 24.89
N HIS A 272 -9.49 9.40 25.45
CA HIS A 272 -9.07 9.12 26.82
C HIS A 272 -7.92 8.11 26.75
N ASN A 273 -6.75 8.53 27.21
CA ASN A 273 -5.57 7.74 27.58
C ASN A 273 -5.06 6.70 26.55
N ASN A 274 -3.91 7.01 25.94
CA ASN A 274 -2.93 6.03 25.44
C ASN A 274 -3.35 5.12 24.26
N TYR A 275 -3.75 5.69 23.12
CA TYR A 275 -3.85 4.88 21.89
C TYR A 275 -3.24 5.57 20.66
N HIS A 276 -2.27 4.89 20.04
CA HIS A 276 -1.75 5.18 18.71
C HIS A 276 -2.85 4.90 17.68
N TRP A 277 -3.31 5.93 16.96
CA TRP A 277 -4.24 5.70 15.87
C TRP A 277 -3.49 5.27 14.61
N ILE A 278 -3.87 4.12 14.07
CA ILE A 278 -3.73 3.84 12.66
C ILE A 278 -5.05 4.31 12.06
N THR A 279 -5.12 5.51 11.48
CA THR A 279 -6.38 6.01 10.91
C THR A 279 -6.80 5.12 9.74
N GLN A 280 -7.63 4.13 10.07
CA GLN A 280 -8.32 3.14 9.22
C GLN A 280 -7.51 2.46 8.11
N LYS A 281 -6.26 2.15 8.46
CA LYS A 281 -5.22 1.40 7.72
C LYS A 281 -4.19 2.31 7.07
N TYR A 282 -2.96 2.22 7.60
CA TYR A 282 -1.65 2.47 6.96
C TYR A 282 -0.75 3.59 7.49
N GLN A 283 -1.04 4.24 8.62
CA GLN A 283 -0.10 5.22 9.19
C GLN A 283 -0.02 5.11 10.71
N LEU A 284 1.18 5.18 11.27
CA LEU A 284 1.38 5.21 12.72
C LEU A 284 1.19 6.64 13.22
N ILE A 285 0.14 6.90 14.00
CA ILE A 285 -0.03 8.16 14.73
C ILE A 285 0.50 8.02 16.14
N ARG A 286 1.33 8.98 16.58
CA ARG A 286 1.79 9.11 17.96
C ARG A 286 1.31 10.44 18.54
N GLU A 287 0.61 10.38 19.67
CA GLU A 287 0.35 11.56 20.48
C GLU A 287 1.63 11.94 21.23
N VAL A 288 1.93 13.23 21.26
CA VAL A 288 3.03 13.81 22.04
C VAL A 288 2.37 14.68 23.10
N ASP A 289 2.54 14.29 24.37
CA ASP A 289 2.15 15.08 25.54
C ASP A 289 2.93 16.40 25.63
#